data_AF-A0A183M7G3-F1
#
_entry.id   AF-A0A183M7G3-F1
#
_cell.length_a   1.000
_cell.length_b   1.000
_cell.length_c   1.000
_cell.angle_alpha   90.00
_cell.angle_beta   90.00
_cell.angle_gamma   90.00
#
_symmetry.space_group_name_H-M   'P 1'
#
loop_
_entity.id
_entity.type
_entity.pdbx_description
1 polymer ?
#
loop_
_entity_poly.entity_id
_entity_poly.type
_entity_poly.pdbx_seq_one_letter_code
_entity_poly.pdbx_strand_id
1 'polypeptide(L)'
;MATAPSIKRTGIRRIASMNSLSLNDKSHPTDSNITKSQISHTSRMWPERRLKSGVIPPYLIKMKQKEKERIQKELENQPDPDQPPGHQRMPEEERLNTLELLNKAHTQLSEEFSHLPVRMDTLRIRSRRAEIESRLSELEQAIEIFSKPKVFIKPG
;
A
#
# COMPACT_ATOMS: atom_id res chain seq x y z
N MET A 1 -17.26 39.38 16.91
CA MET A 1 -17.14 38.73 18.23
C MET A 1 -17.29 37.23 18.02
N ALA A 2 -16.22 36.45 18.22
CA ALA A 2 -16.20 35.03 18.61
C ALA A 2 -14.74 34.53 18.49
N THR A 3 -14.05 34.37 19.62
CA THR A 3 -12.65 33.95 19.70
C THR A 3 -12.60 32.47 20.09
N ALA A 4 -11.97 31.62 19.28
CA ALA A 4 -11.80 30.19 19.56
C ALA A 4 -10.61 29.95 20.52
N PRO A 5 -10.68 28.98 21.46
CA PRO A 5 -9.60 28.70 22.40
C PRO A 5 -8.50 27.81 21.78
N SER A 6 -7.25 28.21 22.05
CA SER A 6 -6.01 27.55 21.63
C SER A 6 -5.67 26.34 22.51
N ILE A 7 -5.60 25.15 21.90
CA ILE A 7 -5.25 23.88 22.57
C ILE A 7 -3.73 23.69 22.47
N LYS A 8 -3.04 23.76 23.62
CA LYS A 8 -1.59 23.54 23.71
C LYS A 8 -1.28 22.06 23.47
N ARG A 9 -0.57 21.78 22.37
CA ARG A 9 0.02 20.47 22.04
C ARG A 9 1.09 20.12 23.07
N THR A 10 0.82 19.15 23.94
CA THR A 10 1.82 18.55 24.82
C THR A 10 2.61 17.49 24.06
N GLY A 11 3.94 17.64 24.09
CA GLY A 11 4.87 16.89 23.26
C GLY A 11 4.95 15.40 23.60
N ILE A 12 5.06 14.60 22.55
CA ILE A 12 5.36 13.17 22.59
C ILE A 12 6.78 13.00 23.16
N ARG A 13 6.90 12.46 24.38
CA ARG A 13 8.20 12.04 24.92
C ARG A 13 8.61 10.73 24.27
N ARG A 14 9.61 10.78 23.37
CA ARG A 14 10.40 9.61 22.95
C ARG A 14 11.16 9.09 24.17
N ILE A 15 10.86 7.88 24.63
CA ILE A 15 11.75 7.17 25.54
C ILE A 15 12.81 6.43 24.72
N ALA A 16 14.04 6.94 24.80
CA ALA A 16 15.22 6.28 24.25
C ALA A 16 15.53 5.04 25.10
N SER A 17 15.75 3.92 24.41
CA SER A 17 16.30 2.70 24.99
C SER A 17 17.78 2.93 25.29
N MET A 18 18.18 2.82 26.56
CA MET A 18 19.58 2.80 26.95
C MET A 18 19.81 1.62 27.89
N ASN A 19 20.47 0.59 27.36
CA ASN A 19 21.23 -0.39 28.12
C ASN A 19 22.67 0.12 28.22
N SER A 20 23.21 0.20 29.44
CA SER A 20 24.66 -0.04 29.65
C SER A 20 24.93 -0.38 31.12
N LEU A 21 25.64 -1.49 31.27
CA LEU A 21 26.19 -2.14 32.46
C LEU A 21 27.00 -1.17 33.34
N SER A 22 27.13 -1.43 34.66
CA SER A 22 28.42 -1.79 35.30
C SER A 22 28.50 -1.62 36.83
N LEU A 23 29.02 -2.69 37.46
CA LEU A 23 29.85 -2.82 38.67
C LEU A 23 29.30 -2.63 40.11
N ASN A 24 29.55 -3.71 40.88
CA ASN A 24 29.41 -3.87 42.32
C ASN A 24 30.37 -2.95 43.11
N ASP A 25 29.97 -2.61 44.35
CA ASP A 25 30.92 -2.54 45.46
C ASP A 25 30.29 -3.06 46.77
N LYS A 26 31.10 -3.72 47.59
CA LYS A 26 30.74 -4.50 48.79
C LYS A 26 31.04 -3.72 50.06
N SER A 27 30.11 -3.66 51.01
CA SER A 27 30.43 -3.65 52.46
C SER A 27 29.19 -3.90 53.35
N HIS A 28 29.25 -4.95 54.16
CA HIS A 28 28.44 -5.19 55.39
C HIS A 28 29.01 -4.35 56.56
N PRO A 29 28.47 -4.36 57.81
CA PRO A 29 27.13 -4.71 58.35
C PRO A 29 26.59 -3.66 59.36
N THR A 30 25.28 -3.65 59.65
CA THR A 30 24.83 -3.28 61.00
C THR A 30 23.63 -4.12 61.39
N ASP A 31 23.83 -4.85 62.48
CA ASP A 31 22.83 -5.63 63.19
C ASP A 31 21.63 -4.77 63.58
N SER A 32 20.44 -5.18 63.12
CA SER A 32 19.23 -4.93 63.89
C SER A 32 18.26 -6.07 63.60
N ASN A 33 17.96 -6.79 64.68
CA ASN A 33 17.00 -7.87 64.74
C ASN A 33 15.63 -7.36 64.30
N ILE A 34 15.32 -7.48 63.01
CA ILE A 34 13.94 -7.45 62.55
C ILE A 34 13.42 -8.87 62.74
N THR A 35 12.76 -9.08 63.86
CA THR A 35 11.94 -10.26 64.15
C THR A 35 11.08 -10.59 62.93
N LYS A 36 11.38 -11.73 62.30
CA LYS A 36 10.76 -12.29 61.07
C LYS A 36 9.24 -12.56 61.16
N SER A 37 8.54 -12.08 62.18
CA SER A 37 7.16 -12.45 62.46
C SER A 37 6.11 -11.44 61.99
N GLN A 38 6.48 -10.28 61.44
CA GLN A 38 5.50 -9.20 61.13
C GLN A 38 5.59 -8.58 59.71
N ILE A 39 6.35 -9.17 58.79
CA ILE A 39 6.33 -8.83 57.34
C ILE A 39 6.01 -10.17 56.65
N SER A 40 4.89 -10.46 55.99
CA SER A 40 3.93 -9.64 55.27
C SER A 40 2.66 -10.48 55.05
N HIS A 41 1.53 -10.11 55.65
CA HIS A 41 0.24 -10.75 55.36
C HIS A 41 -0.55 -10.04 54.23
N THR A 42 0.08 -9.10 53.51
CA THR A 42 -0.60 -8.25 52.52
C THR A 42 0.26 -8.00 51.28
N SER A 43 0.65 -9.05 50.53
CA SER A 43 0.91 -8.90 49.09
C SER A 43 0.96 -10.25 48.36
N ARG A 44 -0.08 -11.06 48.55
CA ARG A 44 -0.44 -12.13 47.60
C ARG A 44 -1.75 -11.79 46.87
N MET A 45 -1.97 -10.51 46.58
CA MET A 45 -3.17 -10.07 45.85
C MET A 45 -3.04 -10.16 44.33
N TRP A 46 -1.86 -10.50 43.82
CA TRP A 46 -1.68 -10.85 42.41
C TRP A 46 -1.10 -12.27 42.32
N PRO A 47 -1.76 -13.21 41.62
CA PRO A 47 -1.19 -14.52 41.37
C PRO A 47 0.17 -14.32 40.70
N GLU A 48 1.17 -15.03 41.18
CA GLU A 48 2.54 -15.01 40.67
C GLU A 48 2.56 -15.56 39.23
N ARG A 49 2.07 -14.78 38.27
CA ARG A 49 2.12 -15.06 36.82
C ARG A 49 3.52 -14.75 36.31
N ARG A 50 4.53 -15.39 36.91
CA ARG A 50 5.90 -15.33 36.41
C ARG A 50 5.99 -16.21 35.17
N LEU A 51 5.82 -15.57 34.01
CA LEU A 51 6.20 -16.18 32.74
C LEU A 51 7.70 -16.52 32.80
N LYS A 52 8.08 -17.69 32.28
CA LYS A 52 9.48 -18.13 32.26
C LYS A 52 10.33 -17.07 31.56
N SER A 53 11.43 -16.66 32.19
CA SER A 53 12.37 -15.70 31.61
C SER A 53 12.83 -16.18 30.23
N GLY A 54 12.80 -15.29 29.24
CA GLY A 54 13.14 -15.61 27.85
C GLY A 54 11.97 -16.12 26.99
N VAL A 55 10.78 -16.34 27.56
CA VAL A 55 9.57 -16.71 26.79
C VAL A 55 8.68 -15.49 26.60
N ILE A 56 8.37 -15.18 25.34
CA ILE A 56 7.44 -14.09 25.01
C ILE A 56 6.03 -14.50 25.44
N PRO A 57 5.32 -13.67 26.23
CA PRO A 57 3.93 -13.92 26.57
C PRO A 57 3.04 -14.18 25.34
N PRO A 58 2.14 -15.18 25.38
CA PRO A 58 1.30 -15.52 24.23
C PRO A 58 0.39 -14.37 23.78
N TYR A 59 0.02 -13.47 24.68
CA TYR A 59 -0.79 -12.30 24.34
C TYR A 59 -0.04 -11.32 23.43
N LEU A 60 1.28 -11.14 23.62
CA LEU A 60 2.10 -10.27 22.76
C LEU A 60 2.22 -10.85 21.33
N ILE A 61 2.34 -12.18 21.22
CA ILE A 61 2.36 -12.88 19.93
C ILE A 61 1.03 -12.68 19.20
N LYS A 62 -0.09 -12.91 19.90
CA LYS A 62 -1.45 -12.71 19.34
C LYS A 62 -1.70 -11.25 18.94
N MET A 63 -1.21 -10.29 19.72
CA MET A 63 -1.32 -8.88 19.36
C MET A 63 -0.51 -8.54 18.11
N LYS A 64 0.72 -9.03 17.98
CA LYS A 64 1.54 -8.86 16.78
C LYS A 64 0.90 -9.50 15.54
N GLN A 65 0.29 -10.67 15.70
CA GLN A 65 -0.46 -11.33 14.63
C GLN A 65 -1.68 -10.50 14.20
N LYS A 66 -2.50 -10.06 15.16
CA LYS A 66 -3.64 -9.17 14.87
C LYS A 66 -3.23 -7.90 14.16
N GLU A 67 -2.13 -7.26 14.58
CA GLU A 67 -1.66 -6.05 13.91
C GLU A 67 -1.19 -6.32 12.48
N LYS A 68 -0.48 -7.44 12.25
CA LYS A 68 -0.12 -7.88 10.90
C LYS A 68 -1.35 -8.11 10.03
N GLU A 69 -2.37 -8.81 10.55
CA GLU A 69 -3.63 -9.06 9.84
C GLU A 69 -4.36 -7.74 9.52
N ARG A 70 -4.34 -6.78 10.45
CA ARG A 70 -4.97 -5.48 10.27
C ARG A 70 -4.27 -4.67 9.18
N ILE A 71 -2.93 -4.61 9.21
CA ILE A 71 -2.12 -3.94 8.18
C ILE A 71 -2.32 -4.60 6.82
N GLN A 72 -2.35 -5.94 6.76
CA GLN A 72 -2.58 -6.68 5.53
C GLN A 72 -3.95 -6.35 4.92
N LYS A 73 -5.01 -6.36 5.74
CA LYS A 73 -6.35 -5.96 5.30
C LYS A 73 -6.41 -4.51 4.84
N GLU A 74 -5.73 -3.59 5.53
CA GLU A 74 -5.66 -2.18 5.12
C GLU A 74 -4.99 -2.04 3.75
N LEU A 75 -3.88 -2.75 3.52
CA LEU A 75 -3.15 -2.75 2.26
C LEU A 75 -3.97 -3.34 1.10
N GLU A 76 -4.70 -4.42 1.35
CA GLU A 76 -5.59 -5.06 0.37
C GLU A 76 -6.78 -4.17 -0.01
N ASN A 77 -7.32 -3.41 0.96
CA ASN A 77 -8.43 -2.49 0.73
C ASN A 77 -7.98 -1.10 0.28
N GLN A 78 -6.67 -0.82 0.29
CA GLN A 78 -6.16 0.47 -0.14
C GLN A 78 -6.42 0.62 -1.64
N PRO A 79 -7.16 1.66 -2.07
CA PRO A 79 -7.35 1.92 -3.49
C PRO A 79 -5.99 2.16 -4.14
N ASP A 80 -5.85 1.71 -5.39
CA ASP A 80 -4.61 1.86 -6.15
C ASP A 80 -4.20 3.35 -6.15
N PRO A 81 -2.98 3.72 -5.74
CA PRO A 81 -2.57 5.13 -5.66
C PRO A 81 -2.70 5.87 -6.99
N ASP A 82 -2.65 5.14 -8.11
CA ASP A 82 -2.77 5.67 -9.47
C ASP A 82 -4.23 5.79 -9.93
N GLN A 83 -5.22 5.27 -9.17
CA GLN A 83 -6.63 5.29 -9.56
C GLN A 83 -7.22 6.70 -9.47
N PRO A 84 -7.67 7.30 -10.60
CA PRO A 84 -8.25 8.63 -10.56
C PRO A 84 -9.62 8.65 -9.85
N PRO A 85 -10.02 9.78 -9.23
CA PRO A 85 -11.33 9.91 -8.59
C PRO A 85 -12.48 9.62 -9.56
N GLY A 86 -13.47 8.85 -9.11
CA GLY A 86 -14.64 8.50 -9.93
C GLY A 86 -14.33 7.58 -11.11
N HIS A 87 -13.16 6.96 -11.17
CA HIS A 87 -12.81 5.93 -12.16
C HIS A 87 -12.75 4.55 -11.48
N GLN A 88 -12.98 3.52 -12.27
CA GLN A 88 -12.89 2.12 -11.88
C GLN A 88 -11.86 1.40 -12.76
N ARG A 89 -11.12 0.45 -12.18
CA ARG A 89 -10.20 -0.39 -12.94
C ARG A 89 -11.01 -1.30 -13.89
N MET A 90 -10.64 -1.29 -15.16
CA MET A 90 -11.17 -2.21 -16.16
C MET A 90 -10.71 -3.66 -15.82
N PRO A 91 -11.63 -4.65 -15.84
CA PRO A 91 -11.28 -6.06 -15.70
C PRO A 91 -10.24 -6.50 -16.72
N GLU A 92 -9.36 -7.42 -16.32
CA GLU A 92 -8.24 -7.84 -17.18
C GLU A 92 -8.71 -8.54 -18.47
N GLU A 93 -9.73 -9.40 -18.37
CA GLU A 93 -10.31 -10.08 -19.53
C GLU A 93 -10.90 -9.09 -20.54
N GLU A 94 -11.67 -8.11 -20.06
CA GLU A 94 -12.25 -7.06 -20.91
C GLU A 94 -11.17 -6.20 -21.57
N ARG A 95 -10.11 -5.85 -20.83
CA ARG A 95 -8.96 -5.12 -21.36
C ARG A 95 -8.26 -5.90 -22.47
N LEU A 96 -8.00 -7.19 -22.26
CA LEU A 96 -7.33 -8.06 -23.22
C LEU A 96 -8.18 -8.25 -24.48
N ASN A 97 -9.49 -8.47 -24.33
CA ASN A 97 -10.42 -8.57 -25.46
C ASN A 97 -10.43 -7.28 -26.29
N THR A 98 -10.45 -6.13 -25.63
CA THR A 98 -10.39 -4.81 -26.30
C THR A 98 -9.07 -4.64 -27.04
N LEU A 99 -7.95 -4.98 -26.39
CA LEU A 99 -6.62 -4.91 -26.99
C LEU A 99 -6.50 -5.82 -28.22
N GLU A 100 -7.05 -7.03 -28.17
CA GLU A 100 -7.07 -7.95 -29.32
C GLU A 100 -7.86 -7.37 -30.49
N LEU A 101 -9.04 -6.79 -30.23
CA LEU A 101 -9.85 -6.14 -31.27
C LEU A 101 -9.11 -4.97 -31.93
N LEU A 102 -8.46 -4.11 -31.12
CA LEU A 102 -7.68 -2.99 -31.63
C LEU A 102 -6.50 -3.44 -32.49
N ASN A 103 -5.77 -4.48 -32.07
CA ASN A 103 -4.68 -5.05 -32.86
C ASN A 103 -5.17 -5.62 -34.20
N LYS A 104 -6.30 -6.34 -34.21
CA LYS A 104 -6.92 -6.84 -35.45
C LYS A 104 -7.25 -5.69 -36.40
N ALA A 105 -7.93 -4.65 -35.91
CA ALA A 105 -8.25 -3.47 -36.71
C ALA A 105 -6.99 -2.77 -37.26
N HIS A 106 -5.94 -2.66 -36.44
CA HIS A 106 -4.67 -2.07 -36.84
C HIS A 106 -3.99 -2.88 -37.96
N THR A 107 -3.95 -4.21 -37.85
CA THR A 107 -3.38 -5.08 -38.90
C THR A 107 -4.14 -4.94 -40.22
N GLN A 108 -5.48 -4.93 -40.18
CA GLN A 108 -6.31 -4.76 -41.38
C GLN A 108 -6.08 -3.40 -42.08
N LEU A 109 -6.01 -2.31 -41.31
CA LEU A 109 -5.73 -0.98 -41.87
C LEU A 109 -4.29 -0.85 -42.39
N SER A 110 -3.33 -1.51 -41.73
CA SER A 110 -1.94 -1.55 -42.19
C SER A 110 -1.81 -2.28 -43.53
N GLU A 111 -2.53 -3.39 -43.69
CA GLU A 111 -2.64 -4.10 -44.97
C GLU A 111 -3.27 -3.20 -46.04
N GLU A 112 -4.39 -2.54 -45.72
CA GLU A 112 -5.03 -1.59 -46.66
C GLU A 112 -4.07 -0.46 -47.08
N PHE A 113 -3.34 0.11 -46.12
CA PHE A 113 -2.32 1.12 -46.38
C PHE A 113 -1.23 0.62 -47.33
N SER A 114 -0.78 -0.62 -47.14
CA SER A 114 0.24 -1.25 -47.99
C SER A 114 -0.24 -1.50 -49.42
N HIS A 115 -1.56 -1.63 -49.63
CA HIS A 115 -2.17 -1.78 -50.94
C HIS A 115 -2.39 -0.45 -51.68
N LEU A 116 -2.15 0.70 -51.04
CA LEU A 116 -2.26 1.99 -51.71
C LEU A 116 -1.18 2.13 -52.80
N PRO A 117 -1.50 2.78 -53.93
CA PRO A 117 -0.52 3.03 -54.97
C PRO A 117 0.61 3.93 -54.45
N VAL A 118 1.84 3.63 -54.89
CA VAL A 118 3.04 4.39 -54.49
C VAL A 118 2.98 5.84 -54.95
N ARG A 119 2.32 6.10 -56.10
CA ARG A 119 2.16 7.46 -56.66
C ARG A 119 0.88 8.12 -56.13
N MET A 120 1.02 9.39 -55.74
CA MET A 120 -0.05 10.21 -55.15
C MET A 120 -0.57 11.29 -56.11
N ASP A 121 -0.88 10.88 -57.33
CA ASP A 121 -1.14 11.80 -58.44
C ASP A 121 -2.52 12.47 -58.33
N THR A 122 -3.50 11.78 -57.74
CA THR A 122 -4.87 12.28 -57.60
C THR A 122 -5.19 12.72 -56.17
N LEU A 123 -6.07 13.72 -56.03
CA LEU A 123 -6.56 14.16 -54.71
C LEU A 123 -7.23 13.01 -53.94
N ARG A 124 -7.98 12.14 -54.63
CA ARG A 124 -8.64 10.97 -54.02
C ARG A 124 -7.63 10.04 -53.33
N ILE A 125 -6.50 9.75 -53.98
CA ILE A 125 -5.46 8.89 -53.40
C ILE A 125 -4.85 9.58 -52.16
N ARG A 126 -4.53 10.87 -52.25
CA ARG A 126 -3.99 11.65 -51.12
C ARG A 126 -4.95 11.67 -49.93
N SER A 127 -6.23 11.94 -50.17
CA SER A 127 -7.26 11.97 -49.12
C SER A 127 -7.45 10.60 -48.47
N ARG A 128 -7.53 9.51 -49.26
CA ARG A 128 -7.65 8.15 -48.72
C ARG A 128 -6.45 7.77 -47.87
N ARG A 129 -5.24 8.10 -48.32
CA ARG A 129 -4.03 7.86 -47.55
C ARG A 129 -4.03 8.60 -46.22
N ALA A 130 -4.32 9.90 -46.23
CA ALA A 130 -4.39 10.71 -45.02
C ALA A 130 -5.45 10.21 -44.02
N GLU A 131 -6.60 9.74 -44.53
CA GLU A 131 -7.64 9.10 -43.71
C GLU A 131 -7.12 7.83 -43.02
N ILE A 132 -6.43 6.96 -43.75
CA ILE A 132 -5.87 5.72 -43.18
C ILE A 132 -4.77 6.04 -42.15
N GLU A 133 -3.88 6.99 -42.44
CA GLU A 133 -2.82 7.43 -41.52
C GLU A 133 -3.41 8.00 -40.21
N SER A 134 -4.46 8.82 -40.30
CA SER A 134 -5.16 9.33 -39.11
C SER A 134 -5.73 8.21 -38.25
N ARG A 135 -6.43 7.25 -38.88
CA ARG A 135 -7.03 6.12 -38.18
C ARG A 135 -5.99 5.18 -37.57
N LEU A 136 -4.87 4.96 -38.26
CA LEU A 136 -3.74 4.19 -37.71
C LEU A 136 -3.18 4.86 -36.46
N SER A 137 -2.97 6.18 -36.47
CA SER A 137 -2.52 6.93 -35.30
C SER A 137 -3.50 6.85 -34.12
N GLU A 138 -4.80 6.94 -34.39
CA GLU A 138 -5.83 6.77 -33.36
C GLU A 138 -5.81 5.36 -32.74
N LEU A 139 -5.64 4.32 -33.58
CA LEU A 139 -5.52 2.94 -33.11
C LEU A 139 -4.24 2.71 -32.32
N GLU A 140 -3.10 3.25 -32.75
CA GLU A 140 -1.83 3.14 -32.02
C GLU A 140 -1.94 3.76 -30.62
N GLN A 141 -2.54 4.94 -30.50
CA GLN A 141 -2.80 5.58 -29.21
C GLN A 141 -3.71 4.73 -28.31
N ALA A 142 -4.77 4.16 -28.88
CA ALA A 142 -5.65 3.27 -28.14
C ALA A 142 -4.91 2.01 -27.68
N ILE A 143 -4.16 1.35 -28.58
CA ILE A 143 -3.33 0.18 -28.26
C ILE A 143 -2.34 0.50 -27.15
N GLU A 144 -1.68 1.65 -27.20
CA GLU A 144 -0.76 2.09 -26.15
C GLU A 144 -1.46 2.16 -24.79
N ILE A 145 -2.67 2.73 -24.73
CA ILE A 145 -3.46 2.81 -23.50
C ILE A 145 -3.82 1.41 -23.00
N PHE A 146 -4.35 0.53 -23.86
CA PHE A 146 -4.82 -0.81 -23.46
C PHE A 146 -3.70 -1.83 -23.27
N SER A 147 -2.50 -1.56 -23.79
CA SER A 147 -1.30 -2.37 -23.55
C SER A 147 -0.83 -2.31 -22.09
N LYS A 148 -1.16 -1.22 -21.38
CA LYS A 148 -0.83 -1.04 -19.97
C LYS A 148 -1.57 -2.09 -19.12
N PRO A 149 -0.94 -2.64 -18.07
CA PRO A 149 -1.56 -3.67 -17.23
C PRO A 149 -2.74 -3.15 -16.40
N LYS A 150 -2.77 -1.84 -16.15
CA LYS A 150 -3.82 -1.14 -15.40
C LYS A 150 -4.45 -0.08 -16.29
N VAL A 151 -5.74 -0.22 -16.54
CA VAL A 151 -6.55 0.74 -17.29
C VAL A 151 -7.73 1.15 -16.41
N PHE A 152 -7.98 2.44 -16.30
CA PHE A 152 -9.08 2.99 -15.51
C PHE A 152 -10.10 3.63 -16.43
N ILE A 153 -11.37 3.26 -16.25
CA ILE A 153 -12.50 3.77 -17.01
C ILE A 153 -13.41 4.59 -16.11
N LYS A 154 -14.02 5.64 -16.67
CA LYS A 154 -15.08 6.38 -16.00
C LYS A 154 -16.41 5.65 -16.24
N PRO A 155 -17.08 5.11 -15.21
CA PRO A 155 -18.44 4.61 -15.37
C PRO A 155 -19.36 5.77 -15.80
N GLY A 156 -20.17 5.51 -16.83
CA GLY A 156 -21.10 6.49 -17.42
C GLY A 156 -22.30 6.79 -16.54
#